data_AF-A0A950KY82-F1
#
_entry.id   AF-A0A950KY82-F1
#
_cell.length_a   1.000
_cell.length_b   1.000
_cell.length_c   1.000
_cell.angle_alpha   90.00
_cell.angle_beta   90.00
_cell.angle_gamma   90.00
#
_symmetry.space_group_name_H-M   'P 1'
#
loop_
_entity.id
_entity.type
_entity.pdbx_description
1 polymer ?
#
loop_
_entity_poly.entity_id
_entity_poly.type
_entity_poly.pdbx_seq_one_letter_code
_entity_poly.pdbx_strand_id
1 'polypeptide(L)'
;MSKLLYVISSPRGEQSESTKIADEFLGAYLGARPGLDVQRLNLWDDQLPIYGGRGAAAKMTVFSGQTPVGDEAAAWADVERV
;
A
#
# COMPACT_ATOMS: atom_id res chain seq x y z
N MET A 1 -0.63 -20.12 -3.78
CA MET A 1 -1.91 -19.38 -3.99
C MET A 1 -1.56 -18.00 -4.48
N SER A 2 -2.17 -17.55 -5.57
CA SER A 2 -1.94 -16.18 -6.07
C SER A 2 -2.82 -15.20 -5.30
N LYS A 3 -2.31 -13.98 -5.11
CA LYS A 3 -3.06 -12.84 -4.57
C LYS A 3 -3.01 -11.69 -5.56
N LEU A 4 -4.05 -10.86 -5.59
CA LEU A 4 -4.07 -9.63 -6.37
C LEU A 4 -4.15 -8.43 -5.43
N LEU A 5 -3.23 -7.49 -5.60
CA LEU A 5 -3.29 -6.18 -4.95
C LEU A 5 -3.76 -5.16 -5.98
N TYR A 6 -4.92 -4.55 -5.73
CA TYR A 6 -5.45 -3.45 -6.53
C TYR A 6 -5.12 -2.12 -5.84
N VAL A 7 -4.21 -1.34 -6.44
CA VAL A 7 -3.79 -0.03 -5.94
C VAL A 7 -4.55 1.08 -6.65
N ILE A 8 -5.36 1.82 -5.91
CA ILE A 8 -6.15 2.96 -6.38
C ILE A 8 -5.34 4.23 -6.13
N SER A 9 -4.83 4.82 -7.22
CA SER A 9 -3.98 6.01 -7.16
C SER A 9 -4.70 7.30 -7.58
N SER A 10 -5.92 7.21 -8.07
CA SER A 10 -6.69 8.38 -8.51
C SER A 10 -7.37 9.07 -7.33
N PRO A 11 -7.18 10.38 -7.12
CA PRO A 11 -7.86 11.12 -6.05
C PRO A 11 -9.33 11.42 -6.35
N ARG A 12 -9.82 11.06 -7.54
CA ARG A 12 -11.10 11.57 -8.07
C ARG A 12 -12.33 10.83 -7.55
N GLY A 13 -12.15 9.86 -6.66
CA GLY A 13 -13.24 9.04 -6.12
C GLY A 13 -14.14 8.47 -7.23
N GLU A 14 -15.45 8.62 -7.08
CA GLU A 14 -16.46 8.15 -8.05
C GLU A 14 -16.33 8.77 -9.46
N GLN A 15 -15.65 9.91 -9.59
CA GLN A 15 -15.40 10.56 -10.89
C GLN A 15 -14.16 10.01 -11.61
N SER A 16 -13.49 9.02 -11.03
CA SER A 16 -12.28 8.42 -11.59
C SER A 16 -12.61 7.40 -12.68
N GLU A 17 -12.50 7.80 -13.95
CA GLU A 17 -12.65 6.87 -15.08
C GLU A 17 -11.61 5.74 -15.07
N SER A 18 -10.38 6.01 -14.59
CA SER A 18 -9.36 4.97 -14.44
C SER A 18 -9.75 3.91 -13.42
N THR A 19 -10.41 4.31 -12.32
CA THR A 19 -10.88 3.38 -11.28
C THR A 19 -12.03 2.53 -11.83
N LYS A 20 -13.01 3.16 -12.52
CA LYS A 20 -14.12 2.44 -13.17
C LYS A 20 -13.64 1.38 -14.16
N ILE A 21 -12.66 1.70 -15.01
CA ILE A 21 -12.08 0.74 -15.97
C ILE A 21 -11.39 -0.41 -15.23
N ALA A 22 -10.64 -0.11 -14.16
CA ALA A 22 -9.94 -1.13 -13.39
C ALA A 22 -10.90 -2.04 -12.61
N ASP A 23 -12.01 -1.51 -12.09
CA ASP A 23 -13.06 -2.30 -11.44
C ASP A 23 -13.76 -3.25 -12.43
N GLU A 24 -14.03 -2.79 -13.66
CA GLU A 24 -14.59 -3.65 -14.72
C GLU A 24 -13.63 -4.79 -15.08
N PHE A 25 -12.34 -4.48 -15.24
CA PHE A 25 -11.31 -5.49 -15.45
C PHE A 25 -11.26 -6.49 -14.29
N LEU A 26 -11.29 -6.01 -13.05
CA LEU A 26 -11.21 -6.85 -11.86
C LEU A 26 -12.42 -7.79 -11.77
N GLY A 27 -13.63 -7.31 -12.10
CA GLY A 27 -14.83 -8.12 -12.19
C GLY A 27 -14.67 -9.30 -13.16
N ALA A 28 -14.25 -9.00 -14.40
CA ALA A 28 -14.00 -10.03 -15.41
C ALA A 28 -12.88 -11.00 -15.00
N TYR A 29 -11.81 -10.49 -14.41
CA TYR A 29 -10.65 -11.26 -13.96
C TYR A 29 -11.00 -12.24 -12.83
N LEU A 30 -11.88 -11.84 -11.90
CA LEU A 30 -12.37 -12.68 -10.81
C LEU A 30 -13.40 -13.72 -11.27
N GLY A 31 -14.22 -13.39 -12.27
CA GLY A 31 -15.09 -14.38 -12.91
C GLY A 31 -14.32 -15.57 -13.47
N ALA A 32 -13.12 -15.33 -14.02
CA ALA A 32 -12.23 -16.39 -14.53
C ALA A 32 -11.40 -17.08 -13.44
N ARG A 33 -11.35 -16.56 -12.21
CA ARG A 33 -10.56 -17.10 -11.09
C ARG A 33 -11.34 -17.08 -9.77
N PRO A 34 -12.33 -17.98 -9.61
CA PRO A 34 -13.07 -18.11 -8.36
C PRO A 34 -12.13 -18.37 -7.17
N GLY A 35 -12.32 -17.65 -6.06
CA GLY A 35 -11.55 -17.82 -4.83
C GLY A 35 -10.19 -17.13 -4.80
N LEU A 36 -9.86 -16.28 -5.79
CA LEU A 36 -8.68 -15.42 -5.72
C LEU A 36 -8.83 -14.38 -4.60
N ASP A 37 -7.83 -14.30 -3.72
CA ASP A 37 -7.73 -13.27 -2.69
C ASP A 37 -7.36 -11.92 -3.32
N VAL A 38 -8.22 -10.92 -3.11
CA VAL A 38 -8.04 -9.55 -3.61
C VAL A 38 -7.95 -8.59 -2.45
N GLN A 39 -6.84 -7.88 -2.39
CA GLN A 39 -6.63 -6.76 -1.47
C GLN A 39 -6.73 -5.46 -2.25
N ARG A 40 -7.37 -4.46 -1.65
CA ARG A 40 -7.46 -3.10 -2.19
C ARG A 40 -6.65 -2.17 -1.30
N LEU A 41 -5.87 -1.30 -1.94
CA LEU A 41 -5.12 -0.22 -1.30
C LEU A 41 -5.54 1.08 -1.99
N ASN A 42 -6.29 1.93 -1.31
CA ASN A 42 -6.63 3.26 -1.77
C ASN A 42 -5.68 4.29 -1.18
N LEU A 43 -4.81 4.87 -2.02
CA LEU A 43 -3.78 5.83 -1.57
C LEU A 43 -4.35 7.14 -0.99
N TRP A 44 -5.65 7.37 -1.13
CA TRP A 44 -6.32 8.58 -0.65
C TRP A 44 -7.19 8.36 0.59
N ASP A 45 -7.62 7.13 0.85
CA ASP A 45 -8.40 6.77 2.04
C ASP A 45 -7.52 6.06 3.09
N ASP A 46 -6.61 5.20 2.64
CA ASP A 46 -5.72 4.46 3.51
C ASP A 46 -4.58 5.36 4.01
N GLN A 47 -4.30 5.26 5.32
CA GLN A 47 -3.24 6.04 5.95
C GLN A 47 -1.89 5.40 5.66
N LEU A 48 -1.13 5.99 4.73
CA LEU A 48 0.27 5.65 4.52
C LEU A 48 1.16 6.59 5.34
N PRO A 49 2.17 6.06 6.04
CA PRO A 49 3.07 6.85 6.87
C PRO A 49 3.91 7.77 5.97
N ILE A 50 4.17 8.98 6.48
CA ILE A 50 5.12 9.87 5.84
C ILE A 50 6.51 9.26 5.99
N TYR A 51 6.99 8.63 4.92
CA TYR A 51 8.27 7.94 4.95
C TYR A 51 9.44 8.93 5.00
N GLY A 52 9.54 9.83 4.02
CA GLY A 52 10.54 10.92 3.99
C GLY A 52 12.00 10.48 4.23
N GLY A 53 12.86 11.43 4.61
CA GLY A 53 14.27 11.14 4.91
C GLY A 53 14.47 10.32 6.19
N ARG A 54 13.59 10.49 7.19
CA ARG A 54 13.68 9.77 8.47
C ARG A 54 13.36 8.28 8.32
N GLY A 55 12.29 7.94 7.61
CA GLY A 55 11.98 6.55 7.27
C GLY A 55 13.08 5.91 6.42
N ALA A 56 13.67 6.67 5.50
CA ALA A 56 14.82 6.20 4.72
C ALA A 56 16.03 5.86 5.60
N ALA A 57 16.38 6.73 6.55
CA ALA A 57 17.46 6.48 7.52
C ALA A 57 17.14 5.27 8.40
N ALA A 58 15.93 5.21 8.97
CA ALA A 58 15.48 4.10 9.81
C ALA A 58 15.57 2.74 9.09
N LYS A 59 15.14 2.68 7.82
CA LYS A 59 15.30 1.47 6.98
C LYS A 59 16.76 1.05 6.84
N MET A 60 17.66 2.01 6.64
CA MET A 60 19.10 1.70 6.51
C MET A 60 19.67 1.15 7.83
N THR A 61 19.25 1.69 8.98
CA THR A 61 19.59 1.19 10.31
C THR A 61 19.08 -0.25 10.52
N VAL A 62 17.86 -0.56 10.10
CA VAL A 62 17.36 -1.95 10.14
C VAL A 62 18.13 -2.87 9.19
N PHE A 63 18.43 -2.40 7.98
CA PHE A 63 19.19 -3.17 6.99
C PHE A 63 20.62 -3.46 7.41
N SER A 64 21.22 -2.64 8.29
CA SER A 64 22.53 -2.92 8.90
C SER A 64 22.46 -3.89 10.09
N GLY A 65 21.27 -4.39 10.44
CA GLY A 65 21.05 -5.29 11.58
C GLY A 65 20.96 -4.56 12.93
N GLN A 66 20.81 -3.24 12.92
CA GLN A 66 20.66 -2.42 14.12
C GLN A 66 19.19 -2.07 14.37
N THR A 67 18.90 -1.63 15.59
CA THR A 67 17.55 -1.16 15.97
C THR A 67 17.52 0.37 15.86
N PRO A 68 16.58 0.95 15.07
CA PRO A 68 16.35 2.39 15.05
C PRO A 68 16.10 2.95 16.45
N VAL A 69 16.59 4.16 16.72
CA VAL A 69 16.39 4.87 18.00
C VAL A 69 15.90 6.30 17.76
N GLY A 70 15.27 6.91 18.76
CA GLY A 70 14.79 8.29 18.67
C GLY A 70 13.80 8.50 17.52
N ASP A 71 14.03 9.55 16.72
CA ASP A 71 13.19 9.91 15.56
C ASP A 71 13.10 8.79 14.52
N GLU A 72 14.16 8.00 14.34
CA GLU A 72 14.13 6.85 13.41
C GLU A 72 13.22 5.73 13.93
N ALA A 73 13.19 5.50 15.25
CA ALA A 73 12.31 4.51 15.86
C ALA A 73 10.84 4.90 15.73
N ALA A 74 10.52 6.18 15.92
CA ALA A 74 9.16 6.68 15.72
C ALA A 74 8.72 6.50 14.26
N ALA A 75 9.57 6.89 13.30
CA ALA A 75 9.28 6.71 11.88
C ALA A 75 9.16 5.23 11.48
N TRP A 76 10.00 4.36 12.04
CA TRP A 76 9.94 2.92 11.78
C TRP A 76 8.66 2.30 12.35
N ALA A 77 8.28 2.67 13.56
CA ALA A 77 7.04 2.20 14.18
C ALA A 77 5.79 2.62 13.39
N ASP A 78 5.82 3.76 12.70
CA ASP A 78 4.72 4.17 11.81
C ASP A 78 4.63 3.28 10.55
N VAL A 79 5.77 2.82 10.03
CA VAL A 79 5.84 1.88 8.90
C VAL A 79 5.39 0.47 9.29
N GLU A 80 5.70 0.00 10.49
CA GLU A 80 5.31 -1.34 10.96
C GLU A 80 3.81 -1.49 11.25
N ARG A 81 3.06 -0.39 11.33
CA ARG A 81 1.61 -0.40 11.60
C ARG A 81 0.75 -0.60 10.35
N VAL A 82 1.35 -0.68 9.17
CA VAL A 82 0.67 -0.78 7.86
C VAL A 82 0.87 -2.15 7.23
#